data_AF-A0A8W8N873-F1
#
_entry.id   AF-A0A8W8N873-F1
#
_cell.length_a   1.000
_cell.length_b   1.000
_cell.length_c   1.000
_cell.angle_alpha   90.00
_cell.angle_beta   90.00
_cell.angle_gamma   90.00
#
_symmetry.space_group_name_H-M   'P 1'
#
loop_
_entity.id
_entity.type
_entity.pdbx_description
1 polymer ?
#
loop_
_entity_poly.entity_id
_entity_poly.type
_entity_poly.pdbx_seq_one_letter_code
_entity_poly.pdbx_strand_id
1 'polypeptide(L)'
;QQMFGGYYKAVMGFRLDGKMQMPEFQFDCEEVRYSHRFQPFTNVSTPPYIPYVQYKEMSDLNRYEPDATAVSLYGAACKCFHQAKSLLESFHNPSEEVQAMIKVAKVNFVVMKILMGGHKKDSQEPPVFDFTSHPVYPTIKMV
;
A
#
# COMPACT_ATOMS: atom_id res chain seq x y z
N GLN A 1 -5.32 -6.18 -9.15
CA GLN A 1 -3.88 -6.01 -8.85
C GLN A 1 -3.49 -4.56 -8.57
N GLN A 2 -3.88 -3.58 -9.40
CA GLN A 2 -3.41 -2.20 -9.27
C GLN A 2 -3.73 -1.51 -7.92
N MET A 3 -4.90 -1.78 -7.32
CA MET A 3 -5.24 -1.24 -5.99
C MET A 3 -4.21 -1.64 -4.92
N PHE A 4 -3.98 -2.94 -4.71
CA PHE A 4 -2.99 -3.45 -3.75
C PHE A 4 -1.56 -3.00 -4.10
N GLY A 5 -1.22 -2.96 -5.39
CA GLY A 5 0.06 -2.42 -5.86
C GLY A 5 0.25 -0.94 -5.53
N GLY A 6 -0.82 -0.15 -5.48
CA GLY A 6 -0.81 1.24 -5.04
C GLY A 6 -0.59 1.35 -3.53
N TYR A 7 -1.32 0.57 -2.72
CA TYR A 7 -1.16 0.57 -1.27
C TYR A 7 0.24 0.12 -0.83
N TYR A 8 0.76 -0.96 -1.41
CA TYR A 8 2.10 -1.45 -1.09
C TYR A 8 3.15 -0.35 -1.30
N LYS A 9 3.11 0.31 -2.45
CA LYS A 9 4.06 1.40 -2.77
C LYS A 9 3.85 2.63 -1.88
N ALA A 10 2.60 2.98 -1.58
CA ALA A 10 2.32 4.08 -0.66
C ALA A 10 2.91 3.81 0.74
N VAL A 11 2.67 2.62 1.30
CA VAL A 11 3.19 2.18 2.60
C VAL A 11 4.72 2.17 2.62
N MET A 12 5.37 1.67 1.55
CA MET A 12 6.83 1.73 1.43
C MET A 12 7.34 3.18 1.33
N GLY A 13 6.63 4.04 0.61
CA GLY A 13 6.94 5.47 0.56
C GLY A 13 6.87 6.12 1.94
N PHE A 14 5.78 5.90 2.67
CA PHE A 14 5.62 6.41 4.04
C PHE A 14 6.69 5.89 5.00
N ARG A 15 7.12 4.64 4.83
CA ARG A 15 8.21 4.05 5.61
C ARG A 15 9.53 4.79 5.37
N LEU A 16 9.89 5.03 4.10
CA LEU A 16 11.10 5.76 3.75
C LEU A 16 11.07 7.22 4.21
N ASP A 17 9.88 7.81 4.22
CA ASP A 17 9.64 9.20 4.64
C ASP A 17 9.55 9.36 6.17
N GLY A 18 9.74 8.28 6.94
CA GLY A 18 9.69 8.30 8.41
C GLY A 18 8.29 8.45 9.02
N LYS A 19 7.23 8.46 8.20
CA LYS A 19 5.84 8.72 8.61
C LYS A 19 5.13 7.50 9.19
N MET A 20 5.78 6.35 9.28
CA MET A 20 5.17 5.16 9.88
C MET A 20 5.87 4.79 11.18
N GLN A 21 5.05 4.52 12.20
CA GLN A 21 5.54 3.91 13.42
C GLN A 21 5.96 2.45 13.13
N MET A 22 7.24 2.17 13.33
CA MET A 22 7.77 0.82 13.25
C MET A 22 7.68 0.13 14.61
N PRO A 23 7.46 -1.19 14.67
CA PRO A 23 7.51 -1.93 15.94
C PRO A 23 8.87 -1.80 16.62
N GLU A 24 8.89 -1.79 17.96
CA GLU A 24 10.13 -1.86 18.72
C GLU A 24 10.69 -3.30 18.72
N PHE A 25 11.72 -3.54 17.90
CA PHE A 25 12.27 -4.87 17.67
C PHE A 25 12.98 -5.50 18.88
N GLN A 26 13.26 -4.74 19.95
CA GLN A 26 13.88 -5.26 21.17
C GLN A 26 13.00 -6.32 21.88
N PHE A 27 11.69 -6.31 21.63
CA PHE A 27 10.73 -7.28 22.18
C PHE A 27 9.93 -8.01 21.09
N ASP A 28 10.37 -7.95 19.84
CA ASP A 28 9.58 -8.38 18.69
C ASP A 28 10.41 -9.15 17.65
N CYS A 29 9.78 -10.13 17.00
CA CYS A 29 10.35 -10.88 15.89
C CYS A 29 9.39 -10.84 14.71
N GLU A 30 9.77 -10.09 13.65
CA GLU A 30 8.97 -9.94 12.44
C GLU A 30 8.62 -11.30 11.81
N GLU A 31 9.55 -12.26 11.84
CA GLU A 31 9.34 -13.62 11.32
C GLU A 31 8.25 -14.37 12.07
N VAL A 32 8.23 -14.28 13.40
CA VAL A 32 7.17 -14.91 14.21
C VAL A 32 5.82 -14.30 13.90
N ARG A 33 5.74 -12.96 13.79
CA ARG A 33 4.51 -12.26 13.40
C ARG A 33 4.05 -12.64 11.99
N TYR A 34 4.99 -12.77 11.05
CA TYR A 34 4.71 -13.21 9.69
C TYR A 34 4.13 -14.63 9.69
N SER A 35 4.85 -15.59 10.27
CA SER A 35 4.45 -16.99 10.33
C SER A 35 3.08 -17.15 11.00
N HIS A 36 2.84 -16.48 12.12
CA HIS A 36 1.54 -16.53 12.79
C HIS A 36 0.41 -15.94 11.92
N ARG A 37 0.64 -14.81 11.25
CA ARG A 37 -0.36 -14.16 10.38
C ARG A 37 -0.69 -15.00 9.15
N PHE A 38 0.29 -15.68 8.59
CA PHE A 38 0.12 -16.48 7.37
C PHE A 38 -0.10 -17.97 7.64
N GLN A 39 -0.07 -18.42 8.91
CA GLN A 39 -0.33 -19.80 9.31
C GLN A 39 -1.62 -20.39 8.70
N PRO A 40 -2.76 -19.66 8.63
CA PRO A 40 -3.98 -20.21 8.03
C PRO A 40 -3.84 -20.63 6.56
N PHE A 41 -2.88 -20.05 5.83
CA PHE A 41 -2.67 -20.31 4.41
C PHE A 41 -1.68 -21.43 4.12
N THR A 42 -1.02 -21.98 5.16
CA THR A 42 0.00 -23.04 5.00
C THR A 42 -0.54 -24.33 4.41
N ASN A 43 -1.83 -24.61 4.59
CA ASN A 43 -2.51 -25.79 4.06
C ASN A 43 -3.07 -25.60 2.64
N VAL A 44 -2.94 -24.39 2.07
CA VAL A 44 -3.42 -24.09 0.71
C VAL A 44 -2.35 -24.49 -0.29
N SER A 45 -2.71 -25.36 -1.23
CA SER A 45 -1.79 -25.88 -2.25
C SER A 45 -1.53 -24.89 -3.39
N THR A 46 -2.47 -23.98 -3.67
CA THR A 46 -2.33 -22.99 -4.76
C THR A 46 -3.08 -21.69 -4.40
N PRO A 47 -2.39 -20.54 -4.38
CA PRO A 47 -0.95 -20.35 -4.61
C PRO A 47 -0.11 -20.95 -3.46
N PRO A 48 1.16 -21.34 -3.73
CA PRO A 48 2.04 -21.89 -2.71
C PRO A 48 2.33 -20.86 -1.61
N TYR A 49 2.51 -21.35 -0.38
CA TYR A 49 2.96 -20.54 0.75
C TYR A 49 4.32 -19.90 0.44
N ILE A 50 4.46 -18.61 0.75
CA ILE A 50 5.71 -17.86 0.59
C ILE A 50 6.45 -17.89 1.94
N PRO A 51 7.65 -18.48 2.04
CA PRO A 51 8.46 -18.42 3.24
C PRO A 51 8.88 -16.99 3.58
N TYR A 52 9.07 -16.70 4.86
CA TYR A 52 9.45 -15.37 5.34
C TYR A 52 10.71 -14.82 4.66
N VAL A 53 11.73 -15.65 4.44
CA VAL A 53 12.98 -15.26 3.75
C VAL A 53 12.68 -14.73 2.34
N GLN A 54 11.85 -15.43 1.58
CA GLN A 54 11.47 -14.99 0.24
C GLN A 54 10.60 -13.73 0.29
N TYR A 55 9.71 -13.61 1.27
CA TYR A 55 8.96 -12.37 1.48
C TYR A 55 9.89 -11.17 1.72
N LYS A 56 10.95 -11.34 2.54
CA LYS A 56 11.94 -10.29 2.79
C LYS A 56 12.70 -9.92 1.53
N GLU A 57 13.13 -10.89 0.75
CA GLU A 57 13.79 -10.65 -0.54
C GLU A 57 12.87 -9.89 -1.50
N MET A 58 11.59 -10.26 -1.60
CA MET A 58 10.63 -9.60 -2.50
C MET A 58 10.25 -8.18 -2.05
N SER A 59 10.40 -7.87 -0.76
CA SER A 59 10.09 -6.56 -0.18
C SER A 59 11.31 -5.68 0.08
N ASP A 60 12.50 -6.12 -0.33
CA ASP A 60 13.74 -5.36 -0.16
C ASP A 60 13.80 -4.17 -1.13
N LEU A 61 13.86 -2.97 -0.56
CA LEU A 61 13.93 -1.72 -1.31
C LEU A 61 15.30 -1.50 -1.97
N ASN A 62 16.35 -2.21 -1.53
CA ASN A 62 17.69 -2.15 -2.15
C ASN A 62 17.73 -2.81 -3.54
N ARG A 63 16.66 -3.50 -3.94
CA ARG A 63 16.53 -4.12 -5.26
C ARG A 63 16.08 -3.16 -6.36
N TYR A 64 15.75 -1.91 -6.01
CA TYR A 64 15.37 -0.90 -6.98
C TYR A 64 16.61 -0.22 -7.57
N GLU A 65 16.66 -0.09 -8.89
CA GLU A 65 17.65 0.73 -9.60
C GLU A 65 16.94 1.82 -10.41
N PRO A 66 17.20 3.13 -10.16
CA PRO A 66 17.97 3.67 -9.04
C PRO A 66 17.28 3.44 -7.68
N ASP A 67 17.99 3.68 -6.58
CA ASP A 67 17.47 3.51 -5.21
C ASP A 67 16.08 4.13 -5.03
N ALA A 68 15.20 3.37 -4.38
CA ALA A 68 13.85 3.82 -4.12
C ALA A 68 13.85 5.05 -3.19
N THR A 69 13.22 6.13 -3.62
CA THR A 69 12.93 7.30 -2.78
C THR A 69 11.45 7.35 -2.42
N ALA A 70 11.09 7.99 -1.30
CA ALA A 70 9.69 8.17 -0.92
C ALA A 70 8.86 8.81 -2.05
N VAL A 71 9.39 9.87 -2.68
CA VAL A 71 8.74 10.55 -3.82
C VAL A 71 8.55 9.61 -5.01
N SER A 72 9.55 8.79 -5.36
CA SER A 72 9.43 7.82 -6.45
C SER A 72 8.34 6.78 -6.18
N LEU A 73 8.21 6.31 -4.94
CA LEU A 73 7.21 5.33 -4.51
C LEU A 73 5.81 5.95 -4.48
N TYR A 74 5.66 7.20 -4.02
CA TYR A 74 4.40 7.93 -4.13
C TYR A 74 3.99 8.11 -5.60
N GLY A 75 4.93 8.44 -6.49
CA GLY A 75 4.68 8.54 -7.93
C GLY A 75 4.24 7.19 -8.54
N ALA A 76 4.88 6.09 -8.15
CA ALA A 76 4.51 4.76 -8.61
C ALA A 76 3.16 4.28 -8.02
N ALA A 77 2.85 4.61 -6.76
CA ALA A 77 1.53 4.40 -6.15
C ALA A 77 0.44 5.19 -6.87
N CYS A 78 0.72 6.45 -7.20
CA CYS A 78 -0.15 7.34 -7.98
C CYS A 78 -0.50 6.71 -9.33
N LYS A 79 0.49 6.18 -10.07
CA LYS A 79 0.26 5.46 -11.34
C LYS A 79 -0.64 4.24 -11.14
N CYS A 80 -0.41 3.43 -10.10
CA CYS A 80 -1.25 2.28 -9.79
C CYS A 80 -2.71 2.68 -9.51
N PHE A 81 -2.96 3.68 -8.67
CA PHE A 81 -4.33 4.14 -8.38
C PHE A 81 -5.00 4.77 -9.60
N HIS A 82 -4.25 5.47 -10.45
CA HIS A 82 -4.77 5.99 -11.71
C HIS A 82 -5.20 4.85 -12.65
N GLN A 83 -4.35 3.83 -12.84
CA GLN A 83 -4.69 2.67 -13.68
C GLN A 83 -5.88 1.88 -13.11
N ALA A 84 -5.94 1.70 -11.79
CA ALA A 84 -7.09 1.07 -11.14
C ALA A 84 -8.37 1.86 -11.40
N LYS A 85 -8.36 3.17 -11.17
CA LYS A 85 -9.47 4.07 -11.44
C LYS A 85 -9.93 3.94 -12.91
N SER A 86 -9.02 4.12 -13.87
CA SER A 86 -9.36 4.11 -15.30
C SER A 86 -9.96 2.76 -15.74
N LEU A 87 -9.47 1.64 -15.19
CA LEU A 87 -10.02 0.32 -15.46
C LEU A 87 -11.45 0.20 -14.90
N LEU A 88 -11.65 0.56 -13.63
CA LEU A 88 -12.95 0.44 -12.97
C LEU A 88 -14.01 1.35 -13.59
N GLU A 89 -13.63 2.56 -14.01
CA GLU A 89 -14.51 3.51 -14.71
C GLU A 89 -14.91 3.05 -16.12
N SER A 90 -14.21 2.07 -16.69
CA SER A 90 -14.56 1.53 -18.01
C SER A 90 -15.77 0.59 -17.97
N PHE A 91 -16.19 0.14 -16.79
CA PHE A 91 -17.36 -0.72 -16.63
C PHE A 91 -18.66 0.06 -16.86
N HIS A 92 -19.53 -0.48 -17.71
CA HIS A 92 -20.89 0.02 -17.90
C HIS A 92 -21.78 -0.41 -16.72
N ASN A 93 -22.55 0.53 -16.14
CA ASN A 93 -23.42 0.30 -14.98
C ASN A 93 -22.72 -0.42 -13.80
N PRO A 94 -21.66 0.19 -13.22
CA PRO A 94 -20.90 -0.42 -12.13
C PRO A 94 -21.80 -0.62 -10.89
N SER A 95 -21.57 -1.73 -10.18
CA SER A 95 -22.22 -1.99 -8.89
C SER A 95 -21.81 -0.95 -7.83
N GLU A 96 -22.54 -0.91 -6.72
CA GLU A 96 -22.19 -0.04 -5.58
C GLU A 96 -20.78 -0.30 -5.05
N GLU A 97 -20.36 -1.56 -4.99
CA GLU A 97 -19.00 -1.94 -4.60
C GLU A 97 -17.95 -1.36 -5.56
N VAL A 98 -18.17 -1.50 -6.87
CA VAL A 98 -17.27 -0.93 -7.89
C VAL A 98 -17.25 0.60 -7.81
N GLN A 99 -18.39 1.25 -7.57
CA GLN A 99 -18.46 2.69 -7.36
C GLN A 99 -17.67 3.14 -6.12
N ALA A 100 -17.77 2.40 -5.02
CA ALA A 100 -16.98 2.63 -3.82
C ALA A 100 -15.47 2.47 -4.11
N MET A 101 -15.07 1.44 -4.84
CA MET A 101 -13.68 1.24 -5.27
C MET A 101 -13.17 2.37 -6.18
N ILE A 102 -14.00 2.87 -7.11
CA ILE A 102 -13.68 4.02 -7.96
C ILE A 102 -13.41 5.26 -7.09
N LYS A 103 -14.27 5.52 -6.10
CA LYS A 103 -14.10 6.62 -5.14
C LYS A 103 -12.79 6.49 -4.38
N VAL A 104 -12.49 5.32 -3.84
CA VAL A 104 -11.25 5.07 -3.10
C VAL A 104 -10.02 5.28 -3.99
N ALA A 105 -10.02 4.74 -5.21
CA ALA A 105 -8.93 4.92 -6.17
C ALA A 105 -8.69 6.40 -6.51
N LYS A 106 -9.77 7.18 -6.72
CA LYS A 106 -9.69 8.63 -6.97
C LYS A 106 -9.04 9.38 -5.82
N VAL A 107 -9.51 9.14 -4.59
CA VAL A 107 -8.99 9.80 -3.39
C VAL A 107 -7.51 9.48 -3.22
N ASN A 108 -7.15 8.20 -3.27
CA ASN A 108 -5.76 7.78 -3.06
C ASN A 108 -4.83 8.26 -4.18
N PHE A 109 -5.30 8.32 -5.43
CA PHE A 109 -4.56 8.95 -6.53
C PHE A 109 -4.23 10.41 -6.22
N VAL A 110 -5.22 11.20 -5.77
CA VAL A 110 -5.02 12.61 -5.43
C VAL A 110 -4.04 12.76 -4.27
N VAL A 111 -4.19 11.96 -3.21
CA VAL A 111 -3.32 12.01 -2.03
C VAL A 111 -1.86 11.70 -2.41
N MET A 112 -1.63 10.65 -3.21
CA MET A 112 -0.28 10.34 -3.69
C MET A 112 0.29 11.46 -4.57
N LYS A 113 -0.53 12.10 -5.40
CA LYS A 113 -0.11 13.24 -6.23
C LYS A 113 0.29 14.45 -5.39
N ILE A 114 -0.44 14.73 -4.31
CA ILE A 114 -0.15 15.80 -3.35
C ILE A 114 1.18 15.55 -2.63
N LEU A 115 1.41 14.32 -2.15
CA LEU A 115 2.65 13.94 -1.48
C LEU A 115 3.86 13.99 -2.42
N MET A 116 3.69 13.53 -3.66
CA MET A 116 4.71 13.67 -4.70
C MET A 116 5.09 15.14 -4.95
N GLY A 117 4.13 16.07 -4.78
CA GLY A 117 4.35 17.51 -4.87
C GLY A 117 5.05 18.14 -3.65
N GLY A 118 5.42 17.35 -2.63
CA GLY A 118 6.13 17.81 -1.44
C GLY A 118 5.23 18.36 -0.32
N HIS A 119 3.91 18.27 -0.45
CA HIS A 119 3.00 18.70 0.61
C HIS A 119 3.20 17.84 1.87
N LYS A 120 3.26 18.48 3.05
CA LYS A 120 3.52 17.82 4.35
C LYS A 120 4.83 17.03 4.39
N LYS A 121 5.85 17.40 3.61
CA LYS A 121 7.16 16.74 3.63
C LYS A 121 7.78 16.69 5.03
N ASP A 122 7.66 17.78 5.79
CA ASP A 122 8.27 17.88 7.13
C ASP A 122 7.40 17.31 8.26
N SER A 123 6.14 16.95 7.98
CA SER A 123 5.25 16.35 8.99
C SER A 123 5.72 14.94 9.35
N GLN A 124 5.66 14.60 10.64
CA GLN A 124 5.91 13.23 11.12
C GLN A 124 4.60 12.52 11.50
N GLU A 125 3.46 13.14 11.24
CA GLU A 125 2.17 12.53 11.54
C GLU A 125 1.88 11.36 10.60
N PRO A 126 1.50 10.19 11.15
CA PRO A 126 1.24 9.02 10.35
C PRO A 126 -0.05 9.17 9.54
N PRO A 127 -0.11 8.56 8.33
CA PRO A 127 -1.33 8.55 7.54
C PRO A 127 -2.42 7.72 8.22
N VAL A 128 -3.66 8.15 8.08
CA VAL A 128 -4.84 7.42 8.54
C VAL A 128 -5.44 6.63 7.38
N PHE A 129 -5.65 5.32 7.59
CA PHE A 129 -6.34 4.45 6.65
C PHE A 129 -7.81 4.32 7.03
N ASP A 130 -8.68 4.98 6.29
CA ASP A 130 -10.13 5.05 6.55
C ASP A 130 -10.90 4.06 5.66
N PHE A 131 -11.49 3.04 6.30
CA PHE A 131 -12.28 1.98 5.68
C PHE A 131 -13.78 2.29 5.60
N THR A 132 -14.22 3.50 5.99
CA THR A 132 -15.65 3.87 6.00
C THR A 132 -16.31 3.75 4.62
N SER A 133 -15.56 4.00 3.54
CA SER A 133 -16.10 3.89 2.18
C SER A 133 -16.04 2.47 1.58
N HIS A 134 -15.17 1.57 2.07
CA HIS A 134 -15.04 0.21 1.56
C HIS A 134 -14.33 -0.70 2.58
N PRO A 135 -14.85 -1.91 2.88
CA PRO A 135 -14.33 -2.76 3.96
C PRO A 135 -12.90 -3.27 3.75
N VAL A 136 -12.48 -3.40 2.49
CA VAL A 136 -11.14 -3.91 2.12
C VAL A 136 -10.17 -2.82 1.64
N TYR A 137 -10.69 -1.71 1.10
CA TYR A 137 -9.90 -0.71 0.37
C TYR A 137 -10.01 0.64 1.06
N PRO A 138 -9.03 1.01 1.90
CA PRO A 138 -9.12 2.25 2.66
C PRO A 138 -8.81 3.47 1.81
N THR A 139 -9.47 4.59 2.11
CA THR A 139 -8.94 5.90 1.71
C THR A 139 -7.77 6.29 2.62
N ILE A 140 -6.71 6.83 2.04
CA ILE A 140 -5.54 7.33 2.76
C ILE A 140 -5.76 8.80 3.06
N LYS A 141 -5.57 9.22 4.32
CA LYS A 141 -5.70 10.61 4.75
C LYS A 141 -4.40 11.08 5.39
N MET A 142 -3.94 12.28 5.03
CA MET A 142 -2.82 12.93 5.68
C MET A 142 -3.36 13.87 6.76
N VAL A 143 -3.04 13.61 8.03
CA VAL A 143 -3.40 14.47 9.18
C VAL A 143 -2.49 15.68 9.27
#